data_AF-A0A7W0ST55-F1
#
_entry.id   AF-A0A7W0ST55-F1
#
_cell.length_a   1.000
_cell.length_b   1.000
_cell.length_c   1.000
_cell.angle_alpha   90.00
_cell.angle_beta   90.00
_cell.angle_gamma   90.00
#
_symmetry.space_group_name_H-M   'P 1'
#
loop_
_entity.id
_entity.type
_entity.pdbx_description
1 polymer ?
#
loop_
_entity_poly.entity_id
_entity_poly.type
_entity_poly.pdbx_seq_one_letter_code
_entity_poly.pdbx_strand_id
1 'polypeptide(L)'
;PIHGFALQAIGPEGVSISELGRCLGVSKQAAAKTAKSLERGGYVTRHAGIDDARAVLLKRTDRAEEVLALSARFFEVQMREWRTVLGEDRFDAMVDALAIIGEGRNLGDFPGWLGQ
;
A
#
# COMPACT_ATOMS: atom_id res chain seq x y z
N PRO A 1 6.13 -0.53 -8.99
CA PRO A 1 6.21 -1.85 -8.31
C PRO A 1 6.75 -1.84 -6.86
N ILE A 2 7.76 -1.06 -6.45
CA ILE A 2 8.11 -0.91 -5.00
C ILE A 2 7.42 0.31 -4.35
N HIS A 3 7.16 1.37 -5.13
CA HIS A 3 6.51 2.57 -4.61
C HIS A 3 5.03 2.37 -4.24
N GLY A 4 4.31 1.44 -4.89
CA GLY A 4 2.90 1.16 -4.61
C GLY A 4 2.67 0.64 -3.19
N PHE A 5 3.45 -0.36 -2.76
CA PHE A 5 3.40 -0.88 -1.39
C PHE A 5 3.77 0.17 -0.35
N ALA A 6 4.78 1.00 -0.65
CA ALA A 6 5.17 2.09 0.25
C ALA A 6 4.09 3.19 0.35
N LEU A 7 3.35 3.48 -0.73
CA LEU A 7 2.24 4.42 -0.69
C LEU A 7 1.02 3.84 0.03
N GLN A 8 0.73 2.56 -0.13
CA GLN A 8 -0.34 1.88 0.63
C GLN A 8 -0.04 1.87 2.13
N ALA A 9 1.21 1.58 2.51
CA ALA A 9 1.65 1.58 3.91
C ALA A 9 1.55 2.95 4.61
N ILE A 10 1.47 4.05 3.87
CA ILE A 10 1.29 5.40 4.43
C ILE A 10 -0.18 5.65 4.84
N GLY A 11 -1.13 4.96 4.23
CA GLY A 11 -2.55 5.13 4.55
C GLY A 11 -3.07 6.55 4.29
N PRO A 12 -4.37 6.82 4.51
CA PRO A 12 -4.98 8.14 4.28
C PRO A 12 -4.60 9.15 5.36
N GLU A 13 -4.43 8.68 6.61
CA GLU A 13 -4.08 9.54 7.75
C GLU A 13 -2.60 9.96 7.76
N GLY A 14 -1.77 9.24 7.00
CA GLY A 14 -0.33 9.39 7.00
C GLY A 14 0.35 8.60 8.12
N VAL A 15 1.68 8.49 8.03
CA VAL A 15 2.50 7.74 9.00
C VAL A 15 3.83 8.44 9.25
N SER A 16 4.43 8.19 10.40
CA SER A 16 5.81 8.55 10.65
C SER A 16 6.78 7.67 9.84
N ILE A 17 8.03 8.13 9.68
CA ILE A 17 9.10 7.33 9.05
C ILE A 17 9.33 6.00 9.80
N SER A 18 9.19 6.00 11.13
CA SER A 18 9.39 4.82 11.96
C SER A 18 8.29 3.78 11.70
N GLU A 19 7.03 4.22 11.62
CA GLU A 19 5.89 3.36 11.28
C GLU A 19 6.00 2.84 9.84
N LEU A 20 6.39 3.69 8.89
CA LEU A 20 6.66 3.27 7.52
C LEU A 20 7.71 2.15 7.47
N GLY A 21 8.79 2.26 8.26
CA GLY A 21 9.81 1.21 8.35
C GLY A 21 9.25 -0.11 8.90
N ARG A 22 8.43 -0.04 9.96
CA ARG A 22 7.75 -1.21 10.53
C ARG A 22 6.82 -1.88 9.52
N CYS A 23 5.99 -1.10 8.80
CA CYS A 23 5.07 -1.61 7.79
C CYS A 23 5.80 -2.26 6.61
N LEU A 24 6.95 -1.71 6.20
CA LEU A 24 7.75 -2.24 5.10
C LEU A 24 8.71 -3.37 5.53
N GLY A 25 8.83 -3.67 6.83
CA GLY A 25 9.80 -4.64 7.33
C GLY A 25 11.26 -4.24 7.08
N VAL A 26 11.54 -2.93 7.03
CA VAL A 26 12.88 -2.38 6.73
C VAL A 26 13.40 -1.50 7.87
N SER A 27 14.71 -1.26 7.87
CA SER A 27 15.32 -0.34 8.84
C SER A 27 14.81 1.09 8.69
N LYS A 28 14.87 1.88 9.77
CA LYS A 28 14.50 3.31 9.75
C LYS A 28 15.23 4.11 8.68
N GLN A 29 16.50 3.79 8.42
CA GLN A 29 17.30 4.46 7.38
C GLN A 29 16.81 4.10 5.97
N ALA A 30 16.48 2.83 5.73
CA ALA A 30 15.88 2.40 4.47
C ALA A 30 14.50 3.07 4.26
N ALA A 31 13.67 3.13 5.30
CA ALA A 31 12.39 3.84 5.26
C ALA A 31 12.56 5.34 4.95
N ALA A 32 13.54 6.01 5.57
CA ALA A 32 13.83 7.41 5.28
C ALA A 32 14.27 7.64 3.82
N LYS A 33 15.07 6.71 3.26
CA LYS A 33 15.46 6.74 1.84
C LYS A 33 14.24 6.58 0.93
N THR A 34 13.34 5.65 1.24
CA THR A 34 12.08 5.47 0.53
C THR A 34 11.21 6.73 0.59
N ALA A 35 11.04 7.31 1.78
CA ALA A 35 10.28 8.54 1.98
C ALA A 35 10.83 9.70 1.13
N LYS A 36 12.15 9.92 1.15
CA LYS A 36 12.80 10.95 0.32
C LYS A 36 12.62 10.68 -1.18
N SER A 37 12.55 9.42 -1.60
CA SER A 37 12.28 9.08 -3.00
C SER A 37 10.84 9.39 -3.41
N LEU A 38 9.87 9.08 -2.55
CA LEU A 38 8.46 9.37 -2.78
C LEU A 38 8.20 10.89 -2.78
N GLU A 39 8.85 11.63 -1.88
CA GLU A 39 8.76 13.09 -1.77
C GLU A 39 9.30 13.76 -3.04
N ARG A 40 10.48 13.35 -3.51
CA ARG A 40 11.03 13.82 -4.81
C ARG A 40 10.15 13.48 -6.01
N GLY A 41 9.42 12.37 -5.93
CA GLY A 41 8.45 11.97 -6.96
C GLY A 41 7.13 12.73 -6.90
N GLY A 42 6.96 13.63 -5.92
CA GLY A 42 5.73 14.37 -5.70
C GLY A 42 4.57 13.50 -5.20
N TYR A 43 4.87 12.35 -4.60
CA TYR A 43 3.84 11.41 -4.12
C TYR A 43 3.48 11.63 -2.65
N VAL A 44 4.40 12.16 -1.85
CA VAL A 44 4.16 12.41 -0.42
C VAL A 44 4.64 13.80 -0.03
N THR A 45 4.03 14.34 1.03
CA THR A 45 4.42 15.58 1.67
C THR A 45 4.66 15.35 3.17
N ARG A 46 5.50 16.18 3.78
CA ARG A 46 5.78 16.15 5.22
C ARG A 46 4.91 17.16 5.94
N HIS A 47 4.28 16.71 7.03
CA HIS A 47 3.44 17.52 7.89
C HIS A 47 3.90 17.39 9.35
N ALA A 48 3.69 18.43 10.16
CA ALA A 48 3.83 18.31 11.60
C ALA A 48 2.74 17.37 12.15
N GLY A 49 3.09 16.59 13.17
CA GLY A 49 2.13 15.75 13.88
C GLY A 49 1.06 16.58 14.56
N ILE A 50 -0.18 16.08 14.57
CA ILE A 50 -1.32 16.74 15.22
C ILE A 50 -1.13 16.72 16.75
N ASP A 51 -0.61 15.61 17.30
CA ASP A 51 -0.41 15.44 18.75
C ASP A 51 0.99 15.83 19.24
N ASP A 52 2.00 15.73 18.38
CA ASP A 52 3.38 16.19 18.66
C ASP A 52 3.92 16.94 17.45
N ALA A 53 4.06 18.26 17.58
CA ALA A 53 4.60 19.11 16.52
C ALA A 53 6.07 18.79 16.16
N ARG A 54 6.78 18.02 17.00
CA ARG A 54 8.13 17.50 16.69
C ARG A 54 8.08 16.22 15.86
N ALA A 55 6.94 15.54 15.79
CA ALA A 55 6.75 14.39 14.92
C ALA A 55 6.54 14.87 13.48
N VAL A 56 7.18 14.18 12.52
CA VAL A 56 6.99 14.42 11.09
C VAL A 56 6.20 13.26 10.50
N LEU A 57 5.01 13.57 9.98
CA LEU A 57 4.14 12.63 9.29
C LEU A 57 4.32 12.76 7.79
N LEU A 58 4.38 11.63 7.10
CA LEU A 58 4.29 11.54 5.65
C LEU A 58 2.82 11.40 5.27
N LYS A 59 2.31 12.27 4.43
CA LYS A 59 0.95 12.18 3.86
C LYS A 59 1.00 12.02 2.36
N ARG A 60 0.10 11.20 1.82
CA ARG A 60 -0.09 11.06 0.37
C ARG A 60 -0.57 12.39 -0.23
N THR A 61 -0.17 12.64 -1.45
CA THR A 61 -0.66 13.74 -2.29
C THR A 61 -1.78 13.24 -3.19
N ASP A 62 -2.52 14.15 -3.81
CA ASP A 62 -3.53 13.79 -4.82
C ASP A 62 -2.93 12.95 -5.95
N ARG A 63 -1.70 13.27 -6.37
CA ARG A 63 -0.95 12.47 -7.36
C ARG A 63 -0.72 11.03 -6.91
N ALA A 64 -0.45 10.81 -5.63
CA ALA A 64 -0.32 9.45 -5.11
C ALA A 64 -1.65 8.70 -5.11
N GLU A 65 -2.76 9.38 -4.78
CA GLU A 65 -4.11 8.79 -4.86
C GLU A 65 -4.46 8.40 -6.29
N GLU A 66 -4.18 9.26 -7.27
CA GLU A 66 -4.38 8.96 -8.69
C GLU A 66 -3.62 7.71 -9.15
N VAL A 67 -2.35 7.59 -8.75
CA VAL A 67 -1.51 6.44 -9.08
C VAL A 67 -2.00 5.16 -8.42
N LEU A 68 -2.46 5.23 -7.17
CA LEU A 68 -3.04 4.09 -6.47
C LEU A 68 -4.37 3.67 -7.11
N ALA A 69 -5.23 4.61 -7.48
CA ALA A 69 -6.48 4.33 -8.17
C ALA A 69 -6.24 3.71 -9.56
N LEU A 70 -5.26 4.21 -10.32
CA LEU A 70 -4.88 3.61 -11.60
C LEU A 70 -4.34 2.19 -11.41
N SER A 71 -3.52 1.98 -10.38
CA SER A 71 -2.98 0.66 -10.06
C SER A 71 -4.10 -0.32 -9.70
N ALA A 72 -5.07 0.10 -8.87
CA ALA A 72 -6.21 -0.72 -8.50
C ALA A 72 -7.02 -1.16 -9.74
N ARG A 73 -7.34 -0.24 -10.65
CA ARG A 73 -8.03 -0.57 -11.91
C ARG A 73 -7.27 -1.59 -12.76
N PHE A 74 -5.94 -1.47 -12.84
CA PHE A 74 -5.12 -2.44 -13.57
C PHE A 74 -5.18 -3.83 -12.92
N PHE A 75 -5.05 -3.90 -11.58
CA PHE A 75 -5.18 -5.17 -10.86
C PHE A 75 -6.55 -5.81 -11.04
N GLU A 76 -7.63 -5.02 -10.98
CA GLU A 76 -8.99 -5.53 -11.22
C GLU A 76 -9.14 -6.15 -12.61
N VAL A 77 -8.56 -5.54 -13.65
CA VAL A 77 -8.54 -6.13 -15.01
C VAL A 77 -7.84 -7.47 -14.98
N GLN A 78 -6.65 -7.56 -14.40
CA GLN A 78 -5.90 -8.81 -14.33
C GLN A 78 -6.63 -9.90 -13.54
N MET A 79 -7.28 -9.55 -12.43
CA MET A 79 -8.05 -10.52 -11.65
C MET A 79 -9.25 -11.05 -12.40
N ARG A 80 -9.98 -10.20 -13.14
CA ARG A 80 -11.08 -10.66 -13.99
C ARG A 80 -10.60 -11.63 -15.07
N GLU A 81 -9.45 -11.36 -15.68
CA GLU A 81 -8.84 -12.28 -16.65
C GLU A 81 -8.53 -13.64 -16.00
N TRP A 82 -7.92 -13.64 -14.81
CA TRP A 82 -7.60 -14.88 -14.10
C TRP A 82 -8.85 -15.64 -13.66
N ARG A 83 -9.89 -14.94 -13.18
CA ARG A 83 -11.18 -15.53 -12.82
C ARG A 83 -11.86 -16.17 -14.03
N THR A 84 -11.76 -15.53 -15.19
CA THR A 84 -12.25 -16.09 -16.47
C THR A 84 -11.49 -17.35 -16.88
N VAL A 85 -10.16 -17.38 -16.72
CA VAL A 85 -9.31 -18.52 -17.10
C VAL A 85 -9.46 -19.71 -16.14
N LEU A 86 -9.55 -19.45 -14.84
CA LEU A 86 -9.59 -20.49 -13.80
C LEU A 86 -11.01 -20.99 -13.51
N GLY A 87 -12.02 -20.15 -13.76
CA GLY A 87 -13.36 -20.30 -13.20
C GLY A 87 -13.43 -19.80 -11.76
N GLU A 88 -14.63 -19.46 -11.32
CA GLU A 88 -14.94 -18.87 -10.01
C GLU A 88 -14.35 -19.70 -8.85
N ASP A 89 -14.72 -20.98 -8.74
CA ASP A 89 -14.35 -21.83 -7.59
C ASP A 89 -12.83 -21.99 -7.39
N ARG A 90 -12.09 -22.14 -8.49
CA ARG A 90 -10.62 -22.31 -8.42
C ARG A 90 -9.91 -21.02 -8.12
N PHE A 91 -10.45 -19.90 -8.63
CA PHE A 91 -9.92 -18.58 -8.32
C PHE A 91 -10.12 -18.27 -6.84
N ASP A 92 -11.32 -18.52 -6.29
CA ASP A 92 -11.62 -18.25 -4.89
C ASP A 92 -10.77 -19.13 -3.96
N ALA A 93 -10.62 -20.42 -4.27
CA ALA A 93 -9.72 -21.31 -3.52
C ALA A 93 -8.24 -20.87 -3.55
N MET A 94 -7.77 -20.29 -4.66
CA MET A 94 -6.42 -19.71 -4.75
C MET A 94 -6.28 -18.48 -3.85
N VAL A 95 -7.27 -17.58 -3.86
CA VAL A 95 -7.27 -16.38 -3.01
C VAL A 95 -7.24 -16.78 -1.53
N ASP A 96 -8.08 -17.73 -1.12
CA ASP A 96 -8.12 -18.26 0.24
C ASP A 96 -6.77 -18.85 0.67
N ALA A 97 -6.15 -19.66 -0.19
CA ALA A 97 -4.84 -20.24 0.10
C ALA A 97 -3.74 -19.17 0.26
N LEU A 98 -3.77 -18.11 -0.54
CA LEU A 98 -2.83 -16.99 -0.43
C LEU A 98 -3.07 -16.19 0.85
N ALA A 99 -4.33 -15.99 1.27
CA ALA A 99 -4.67 -15.32 2.51
C ALA A 99 -4.12 -16.07 3.74
N ILE A 100 -4.16 -17.40 3.72
CA ILE A 100 -3.57 -18.25 4.77
C ILE A 100 -2.05 -18.06 4.86
N ILE A 101 -1.35 -18.02 3.72
CA ILE A 101 0.12 -17.82 3.67
C ILE A 101 0.50 -16.40 4.12
N GLY A 102 -0.40 -15.42 3.99
CA GLY A 102 -0.19 -14.03 4.39
C GLY A 102 -0.06 -13.78 5.90
N GLU A 103 -0.12 -14.82 6.75
CA GLU A 103 0.01 -14.75 8.22
C GLU A 103 -0.94 -13.75 8.90
N GLY A 104 -2.20 -13.66 8.45
CA GLY A 104 -3.19 -12.81 9.11
C GLY A 104 -2.86 -11.31 9.10
N ARG A 105 -1.89 -10.86 8.28
CA ARG A 105 -1.88 -9.45 7.84
C ARG A 105 -3.17 -9.23 7.09
N ASN A 106 -3.99 -8.31 7.61
CA ASN A 106 -5.36 -8.13 7.17
C ASN A 106 -5.38 -7.92 5.65
N LEU A 107 -6.14 -8.76 4.93
CA LEU A 107 -6.32 -8.59 3.48
C LEU A 107 -6.96 -7.22 3.16
N GLY A 108 -7.62 -6.59 4.14
CA GLY A 108 -8.15 -5.23 4.05
C GLY A 108 -7.10 -4.11 4.01
N ASP A 109 -5.82 -4.40 4.29
CA ASP A 109 -4.71 -3.46 4.03
C ASP A 109 -4.24 -3.51 2.55
N PHE A 110 -4.77 -4.46 1.77
CA PHE A 110 -4.56 -4.53 0.33
C PHE A 110 -5.70 -3.80 -0.41
N PRO A 111 -5.40 -3.17 -1.57
CA PRO A 111 -6.40 -2.47 -2.37
C PRO A 111 -7.60 -3.38 -2.71
N GLY A 112 -8.79 -2.79 -2.77
CA GLY A 112 -10.11 -3.43 -2.76
C GLY A 112 -10.47 -4.47 -3.84
N TRP A 113 -9.50 -4.97 -4.62
CA TRP A 113 -9.70 -6.12 -5.51
C TRP A 113 -9.51 -7.48 -4.80
N LEU A 114 -9.01 -7.49 -3.56
CA LEU A 114 -8.87 -8.69 -2.70
C LEU A 114 -9.96 -8.81 -1.61
N GLY A 115 -10.89 -7.87 -1.55
CA GLY A 115 -11.86 -7.74 -0.45
C GLY A 115 -13.33 -7.85 -0.85
N GLN A 116 -13.65 -8.53 -1.95
CA GLN A 116 -15.03 -8.79 -2.37
C GLN A 116 -15.34 -10.28 -2.32
#